data_AF-A0A4V3BLA5-F1
#
_entry.id   AF-A0A4V3BLA5-F1
#
_cell.length_a   1.000
_cell.length_b   1.000
_cell.length_c   1.000
_cell.angle_alpha   90.00
_cell.angle_beta   90.00
_cell.angle_gamma   90.00
#
_symmetry.space_group_name_H-M   'P 1'
#
loop_
_entity.id
_entity.type
_entity.pdbx_description
1 polymer ?
#
loop_
_entity_poly.entity_id
_entity_poly.type
_entity_poly.pdbx_seq_one_letter_code
_entity_poly.pdbx_strand_id
1 'polypeptide(L)'
;MTAGVEGLAAWPPAAVATVVAALGAAALTLVVGVVGGVWAVLRWRRDVAREERDRAWSRFVWTVEQACDGDVGRAEIGSMSAQAMYDMRILGGDDAALGTMVLGLITGREER
;
A
#
# COMPACT_ATOMS: atom_id res chain seq x y z
N MET A 1 37.85 28.01 -21.53
CA MET A 1 36.38 27.88 -21.65
C MET A 1 35.70 28.71 -20.58
N THR A 2 35.67 30.03 -20.73
CA THR A 2 35.01 30.99 -19.78
C THR A 2 33.98 31.88 -20.47
N ALA A 3 33.69 31.63 -21.74
CA ALA A 3 32.82 32.46 -22.60
C ALA A 3 31.38 32.65 -22.08
N GLY A 4 30.93 31.86 -21.08
CA GLY A 4 29.62 32.04 -20.45
C GLY A 4 29.58 33.11 -19.35
N VAL A 5 30.70 33.41 -18.69
CA VAL A 5 30.74 34.32 -17.51
C VAL A 5 30.88 35.78 -17.93
N GLU A 6 31.63 36.05 -19.01
CA GLU A 6 31.86 37.41 -19.52
C GLU A 6 30.57 38.08 -20.05
N GLY A 7 29.65 37.29 -20.63
CA GLY A 7 28.35 37.78 -21.10
C GLY A 7 27.37 38.13 -19.97
N LEU A 8 27.44 37.42 -18.84
CA LEU A 8 26.60 37.69 -17.65
C LEU A 8 27.02 38.98 -16.92
N ALA A 9 28.31 39.32 -16.96
CA ALA A 9 28.82 40.55 -16.36
C ALA A 9 28.34 41.83 -17.08
N ALA A 10 27.93 41.72 -18.35
CA ALA A 10 27.39 42.82 -19.15
C ALA A 10 25.88 43.05 -18.94
N TRP A 11 25.19 42.16 -18.22
CA TRP A 11 23.75 42.26 -18.02
C TRP A 11 23.40 43.20 -16.86
N PRO A 12 22.31 43.96 -16.94
CA PRO A 12 21.83 44.72 -15.80
C PRO A 12 21.51 43.77 -14.64
N PRO A 13 21.87 44.11 -13.37
CA PRO A 13 21.71 43.22 -12.23
C PRO A 13 20.28 42.67 -12.05
N ALA A 14 19.28 43.48 -12.41
CA ALA A 14 17.88 43.07 -12.40
C ALA A 14 17.59 41.89 -13.34
N ALA A 15 18.21 41.83 -14.51
CA ALA A 15 18.03 40.73 -15.47
C ALA A 15 18.70 39.43 -14.99
N VAL A 16 19.85 39.54 -14.31
CA VAL A 16 20.49 38.37 -13.69
C VAL A 16 19.62 37.85 -12.53
N ALA A 17 19.12 38.76 -11.69
CA ALA A 17 18.25 38.40 -10.58
C ALA A 17 16.96 37.69 -11.03
N THR A 18 16.34 38.14 -12.12
CA THR A 18 15.12 37.50 -12.64
C THR A 18 15.38 36.11 -13.20
N VAL A 19 16.49 35.89 -13.92
CA VAL A 19 16.86 34.56 -14.42
C VAL A 19 17.16 33.61 -13.27
N VAL A 20 17.94 34.05 -12.28
CA VAL A 20 18.24 33.25 -11.09
C VAL A 20 16.97 32.91 -10.32
N ALA A 21 16.08 33.88 -10.13
CA ALA A 21 14.78 33.65 -9.48
C ALA A 21 13.91 32.65 -10.28
N ALA A 22 13.86 32.77 -11.61
CA ALA A 22 13.11 31.87 -12.47
C ALA A 22 13.68 30.44 -12.43
N LEU A 23 15.01 30.29 -12.45
CA LEU A 23 15.67 28.99 -12.31
C LEU A 23 15.44 28.39 -10.92
N GLY A 24 15.50 29.21 -9.86
CA GLY A 24 15.18 28.79 -8.50
C GLY A 24 13.74 28.31 -8.37
N ALA A 25 12.78 29.07 -8.91
CA ALA A 25 11.37 28.70 -8.91
C ALA A 25 11.11 27.41 -9.70
N ALA A 26 11.73 27.26 -10.87
CA ALA A 26 11.62 26.05 -11.68
C ALA A 26 12.20 24.83 -10.96
N ALA A 27 13.38 24.97 -10.35
CA ALA A 27 14.01 23.91 -9.58
C ALA A 27 13.15 23.48 -8.38
N LEU A 28 12.61 24.44 -7.62
CA LEU A 28 11.70 24.14 -6.50
C LEU A 28 10.43 23.44 -6.96
N THR A 29 9.84 23.89 -8.07
CA THR A 29 8.64 23.26 -8.66
C THR A 29 8.93 21.81 -9.04
N LEU A 30 10.10 21.54 -9.64
CA LEU A 30 10.54 20.20 -9.98
C LEU A 30 10.69 19.31 -8.73
N VAL A 31 11.34 19.83 -7.69
CA VAL A 31 11.52 19.10 -6.42
C VAL A 31 10.18 18.77 -5.79
N VAL A 32 9.26 19.73 -5.71
CA VAL A 32 7.91 19.51 -5.16
C VAL A 32 7.16 18.47 -5.99
N GLY A 33 7.26 18.53 -7.32
CA GLY A 33 6.66 17.54 -8.22
C GLY A 33 7.21 16.13 -7.97
N VAL A 34 8.52 15.98 -7.82
CA VAL A 34 9.16 14.69 -7.54
C VAL A 34 8.75 14.17 -6.16
N VAL A 35 8.82 15.00 -5.12
CA VAL A 35 8.44 14.60 -3.76
C VAL A 35 6.96 14.22 -3.70
N GLY A 36 6.09 15.03 -4.32
CA GLY A 36 4.65 14.74 -4.42
C GLY A 36 4.37 13.45 -5.17
N GLY A 37 5.06 13.20 -6.29
CA GLY A 37 4.96 11.97 -7.05
C GLY A 37 5.40 10.74 -6.25
N VAL A 38 6.57 10.79 -5.61
CA VAL A 38 7.08 9.70 -4.76
C VAL A 38 6.13 9.45 -3.59
N TRP A 39 5.65 10.50 -2.93
CA TRP A 39 4.69 10.38 -1.84
C TRP A 39 3.37 9.76 -2.30
N ALA A 40 2.83 10.16 -3.45
CA ALA A 40 1.62 9.59 -4.02
C ALA A 40 1.78 8.09 -4.30
N VAL A 41 2.93 7.66 -4.84
CA VAL A 41 3.23 6.24 -5.05
C VAL A 41 3.31 5.50 -3.72
N LEU A 42 4.03 6.03 -2.73
CA LEU A 42 4.15 5.40 -1.41
C LEU A 42 2.80 5.28 -0.70
N ARG A 43 1.98 6.34 -0.78
CA ARG A 43 0.61 6.34 -0.23
C ARG A 43 -0.25 5.30 -0.94
N TRP A 44 -0.23 5.28 -2.27
CA TRP A 44 -0.98 4.30 -3.06
C TRP A 44 -0.59 2.86 -2.70
N ARG A 45 0.72 2.57 -2.56
CA ARG A 45 1.18 1.25 -2.12
C ARG A 45 0.66 0.87 -0.74
N ARG A 46 0.66 1.82 0.21
CA ARG A 46 0.11 1.59 1.56
C ARG A 46 -1.40 1.40 1.52
N ASP A 47 -2.11 2.14 0.69
CA ASP A 47 -3.56 2.05 0.57
C ASP A 47 -3.98 0.73 -0.09
N VAL A 48 -3.28 0.29 -1.15
CA VAL A 48 -3.50 -1.02 -1.78
C VAL A 48 -3.28 -2.15 -0.78
N ALA A 49 -2.19 -2.10 0.00
CA ALA A 49 -1.94 -3.10 1.03
C ALA A 49 -3.04 -3.14 2.11
N ARG A 50 -3.62 -1.98 2.46
CA ARG A 50 -4.76 -1.91 3.38
C ARG A 50 -6.03 -2.50 2.75
N GLU A 51 -6.35 -2.13 1.52
CA GLU A 51 -7.52 -2.67 0.81
C GLU A 51 -7.44 -4.19 0.60
N GLU A 52 -6.25 -4.71 0.29
CA GLU A 52 -6.01 -6.15 0.17
C GLU A 52 -6.22 -6.86 1.51
N ARG A 53 -5.70 -6.28 2.61
CA ARG A 53 -5.91 -6.78 3.98
C ARG A 53 -7.39 -6.75 4.37
N ASP A 54 -8.11 -5.66 4.09
CA ASP A 54 -9.53 -5.54 4.41
C ASP A 54 -10.39 -6.52 3.60
N ARG A 55 -10.08 -6.74 2.32
CA ARG A 55 -10.76 -7.75 1.51
C ARG A 55 -10.47 -9.17 2.01
N ALA A 56 -9.23 -9.46 2.39
CA ALA A 56 -8.85 -10.74 2.99
C ALA A 56 -9.57 -10.97 4.33
N TRP A 57 -9.62 -9.94 5.18
CA TRP A 57 -10.30 -9.97 6.47
C TRP A 57 -11.82 -10.14 6.32
N SER A 58 -12.45 -9.45 5.38
CA SER A 58 -13.88 -9.61 5.09
C SER A 58 -14.22 -11.03 4.65
N ARG A 59 -13.41 -11.66 3.80
CA ARG A 59 -13.58 -13.07 3.41
C ARG A 59 -13.38 -14.02 4.59
N PHE A 60 -12.43 -13.72 5.46
CA PHE A 60 -12.18 -14.49 6.68
C PHE A 60 -13.38 -14.44 7.62
N VAL A 61 -13.90 -13.23 7.94
CA VAL A 61 -15.09 -13.07 8.79
C VAL A 61 -16.28 -13.80 8.20
N TRP A 62 -16.54 -13.64 6.90
CA TRP A 62 -17.62 -14.37 6.24
C TRP A 62 -17.46 -15.89 6.37
N THR A 63 -16.25 -16.41 6.21
CA THR A 63 -15.94 -17.84 6.35
C THR A 63 -16.22 -18.35 7.75
N VAL A 64 -15.80 -17.60 8.78
CA VAL A 64 -16.06 -17.92 10.19
C VAL A 64 -17.56 -17.87 10.49
N GLU A 65 -18.28 -16.85 9.99
CA GLU A 65 -19.72 -16.75 10.16
C GLU A 65 -20.46 -17.94 9.54
N GLN A 66 -20.08 -18.35 8.33
CA GLN A 66 -20.68 -19.54 7.70
C GLN A 66 -20.36 -20.81 8.49
N ALA A 67 -19.12 -20.99 8.95
CA ALA A 67 -18.71 -22.19 9.69
C ALA A 67 -19.44 -22.33 11.04
N CYS A 68 -19.82 -21.20 11.65
CA CYS A 68 -20.56 -21.16 12.91
C CYS A 68 -22.09 -21.10 12.72
N ASP A 69 -22.59 -21.13 11.48
CA ASP A 69 -24.03 -21.08 11.21
C ASP A 69 -24.72 -22.37 11.72
N GLY A 70 -25.95 -22.23 12.20
CA GLY A 70 -26.74 -23.37 12.67
C GLY A 70 -27.30 -24.23 11.53
N ASP A 71 -27.32 -23.69 10.31
CA ASP A 71 -27.66 -24.44 9.10
C ASP A 71 -26.47 -25.31 8.66
N VAL A 72 -26.68 -26.63 8.60
CA VAL A 72 -25.65 -27.62 8.28
C VAL A 72 -25.00 -27.35 6.92
N GLY A 73 -25.77 -26.92 5.91
CA GLY A 73 -25.24 -26.65 4.58
C GLY A 73 -24.32 -25.43 4.56
N ARG A 74 -24.65 -24.39 5.33
CA ARG A 74 -23.80 -23.21 5.50
C ARG A 74 -22.55 -23.51 6.31
N ALA A 75 -22.68 -24.28 7.38
CA ALA A 75 -21.56 -24.76 8.18
C ALA A 75 -20.55 -25.56 7.34
N GLU A 76 -21.04 -26.44 6.45
CA GLU A 76 -20.19 -27.21 5.54
C GLU A 76 -19.48 -26.33 4.51
N ILE A 77 -20.17 -25.33 3.94
CA ILE A 77 -19.55 -24.35 3.04
C ILE A 77 -18.47 -23.55 3.79
N GLY A 78 -18.72 -23.16 5.04
CA GLY A 78 -17.77 -22.46 5.90
C GLY A 78 -16.53 -23.29 6.24
N SER A 79 -16.67 -24.59 6.48
CA SER A 79 -15.53 -25.46 6.77
C SER A 79 -14.65 -25.70 5.53
N MET A 80 -15.26 -25.92 4.36
CA MET A 80 -14.52 -26.05 3.10
C MET A 80 -13.80 -24.75 2.71
N SER A 81 -14.44 -23.60 2.89
CA SER A 81 -13.81 -22.31 2.62
C SER A 81 -12.69 -22.01 3.62
N ALA A 82 -12.85 -22.39 4.90
CA ALA A 82 -11.81 -22.28 5.91
C ALA A 82 -10.58 -23.11 5.54
N GLN A 83 -10.77 -24.34 5.04
CA GLN A 83 -9.68 -25.19 4.58
C GLN A 83 -8.93 -24.57 3.40
N ALA A 84 -9.66 -24.09 2.39
CA ALA A 84 -9.05 -23.41 1.25
C ALA A 84 -8.28 -22.15 1.66
N MET A 85 -8.82 -21.33 2.58
CA MET A 85 -8.15 -20.14 3.10
C MET A 85 -6.88 -20.47 3.89
N TYR A 86 -6.90 -21.55 4.67
CA TYR A 86 -5.75 -22.04 5.43
C TYR A 86 -4.61 -22.48 4.50
N ASP A 87 -4.94 -23.30 3.49
CA ASP A 87 -3.96 -23.83 2.53
C ASP A 87 -3.34 -22.72 1.65
N MET A 88 -4.13 -21.71 1.27
CA MET A 88 -3.67 -20.59 0.45
C MET A 88 -2.91 -19.51 1.23
N ARG A 89 -2.93 -19.54 2.57
CA ARG A 89 -2.32 -18.51 3.45
C ARG A 89 -2.74 -17.08 3.07
N ILE A 90 -4.03 -16.86 2.89
CA ILE A 90 -4.59 -15.57 2.43
C ILE A 90 -4.38 -14.45 3.46
N LEU A 91 -4.23 -14.78 4.74
CA LEU A 91 -3.97 -13.82 5.81
C LEU A 91 -2.46 -13.64 6.01
N GLY A 92 -2.00 -12.39 5.98
CA GLY A 92 -0.59 -12.01 6.10
C GLY A 92 -0.34 -10.95 7.17
N GLY A 93 0.91 -10.86 7.65
CA GLY A 93 1.31 -9.88 8.67
C GLY A 93 0.76 -10.22 10.06
N ASP A 94 0.41 -9.19 10.84
CA ASP A 94 -0.02 -9.34 12.24
C ASP A 94 -1.33 -10.13 12.41
N ASP A 95 -2.20 -10.13 11.40
CA ASP A 95 -3.48 -10.87 11.44
C ASP A 95 -3.33 -12.35 11.11
N ALA A 96 -2.17 -12.76 10.57
CA ALA A 96 -1.94 -14.13 10.15
C ALA A 96 -2.06 -15.10 11.33
N ALA A 97 -1.50 -14.75 12.49
CA ALA A 97 -1.48 -15.63 13.67
C ALA A 97 -2.89 -15.92 14.20
N LEU A 98 -3.72 -14.88 14.35
CA LEU A 98 -5.11 -15.03 14.79
C LEU A 98 -5.94 -15.79 13.76
N GLY A 99 -5.76 -15.46 12.48
CA GLY A 99 -6.43 -16.12 11.37
C GLY A 99 -6.10 -17.62 11.27
N THR A 100 -4.82 -17.98 11.34
CA THR A 100 -4.39 -19.38 11.26
C THR A 100 -4.87 -20.19 12.46
N MET A 101 -4.91 -19.58 13.65
CA MET A 101 -5.46 -20.23 14.84
C MET A 101 -6.95 -20.56 14.67
N VAL A 102 -7.76 -19.58 14.26
CA VAL A 102 -9.21 -19.77 14.07
C VAL A 102 -9.51 -20.74 12.93
N LEU A 103 -8.81 -20.63 11.80
CA LEU A 103 -8.96 -21.56 10.68
C LEU A 103 -8.50 -22.98 11.08
N GLY A 104 -7.43 -23.10 11.88
CA GLY A 104 -6.96 -24.36 12.44
C GLY A 104 -8.01 -25.03 13.33
N LEU A 105 -8.69 -24.26 14.18
CA LEU A 105 -9.81 -24.72 15.01
C LEU A 105 -10.99 -25.21 14.16
N ILE A 106 -11.41 -24.44 13.15
CA ILE A 106 -12.53 -24.81 12.27
C ILE A 106 -12.21 -26.07 11.45
N THR A 107 -10.97 -26.20 10.98
CA THR A 107 -10.54 -27.32 10.13
C THR A 107 -10.06 -28.54 10.92
N GLY A 108 -9.97 -28.44 12.25
CA GLY A 108 -9.38 -29.48 13.10
C GLY A 108 -7.89 -29.72 12.86
N ARG A 109 -7.18 -28.75 12.26
CA ARG A 109 -5.74 -28.79 11.97
C ARG A 109 -4.92 -28.02 13.01
N GLU A 110 -5.45 -27.87 14.23
CA GLU A 110 -4.73 -27.29 15.37
C GLU A 110 -3.31 -27.86 15.41
N GLU A 111 -2.31 -26.96 15.36
CA GLU A 111 -0.89 -27.32 15.26
C GLU A 111 -0.55 -28.34 16.35
N ARG A 112 -0.20 -29.55 15.92
CA ARG A 112 0.59 -30.51 16.71
C ARG A 112 2.05 -30.12 16.65
#